data_AF-A7E3I0-F1
#
_entry.id   AF-A7E3I0-F1
#
_cell.length_a   1.000
_cell.length_b   1.000
_cell.length_c   1.000
_cell.angle_alpha   90.00
_cell.angle_beta   90.00
_cell.angle_gamma   90.00
#
_symmetry.space_group_name_H-M   'P 1'
#
loop_
_entity.id
_entity.type
_entity.pdbx_description
1 polymer ?
#
loop_
_entity_poly.entity_id
_entity_poly.type
_entity_poly.pdbx_seq_one_letter_code
_entity_poly.pdbx_strand_id
1 'polypeptide(L)'
;MWSGASKYGLRYCDLPTMLSNVGFFLRPLTIIIDNRRKERIPLYWYAATGLSIACYSYIYQISMLWSVFSYFTRADDVLAGIVIFSLGVSSEIGLVKLCFIDKIQKITEGYLKSDAASARNSRFSKNILHTMQSVKKRGVIFWLVIISNGVVYLVKPIVTPGRHFMEDQFIIL
;
A
#
# COMPACT_ATOMS: atom_id res chain seq x y z
N MET A 1 6.06 19.32 -11.59
CA MET A 1 5.58 18.05 -11.00
C MET A 1 4.51 17.33 -11.83
N TRP A 2 3.71 18.03 -12.67
CA TRP A 2 2.59 17.42 -13.41
C TRP A 2 2.90 16.99 -14.86
N SER A 3 4.05 17.38 -15.42
CA SER A 3 4.45 17.01 -16.79
C SER A 3 4.78 15.52 -16.99
N GLY A 4 4.96 14.75 -15.91
CA GLY A 4 5.02 13.30 -16.00
C GLY A 4 3.65 12.68 -16.33
N ALA A 5 2.55 13.25 -15.81
CA ALA A 5 1.21 12.65 -15.76
C ALA A 5 0.62 12.29 -17.14
N SER A 6 1.09 12.90 -18.24
CA SER A 6 0.63 12.57 -19.59
C SER A 6 1.15 11.22 -20.11
N LYS A 7 2.24 10.68 -19.54
CA LYS A 7 2.78 9.34 -19.86
C LYS A 7 1.96 8.19 -19.27
N TYR A 8 0.85 8.49 -18.59
CA TYR A 8 0.06 7.56 -17.78
C TYR A 8 -1.17 7.00 -18.52
N GLY A 9 -1.38 7.37 -19.79
CA GLY A 9 -2.50 6.88 -20.61
C GLY A 9 -2.61 5.36 -20.69
N LEU A 10 -3.84 4.85 -20.82
CA LEU A 10 -4.14 3.41 -20.92
C LEU A 10 -3.62 2.74 -22.21
N ARG A 11 -3.27 3.54 -23.24
CA ARG A 11 -2.90 3.05 -24.57
C ARG A 11 -1.47 2.52 -24.70
N TYR A 12 -0.51 3.02 -23.90
CA TYR A 12 0.89 2.57 -23.96
C TYR A 12 1.33 2.10 -22.57
N CYS A 13 1.74 0.83 -22.44
CA CYS A 13 2.07 0.21 -21.16
C CYS A 13 3.19 -0.81 -21.32
N ASP A 14 4.41 -0.33 -21.54
CA ASP A 14 5.64 -1.12 -21.40
C ASP A 14 6.01 -1.31 -19.93
N LEU A 15 6.68 -2.42 -19.63
CA LEU A 15 7.06 -2.81 -18.28
C LEU A 15 7.88 -1.72 -17.55
N PRO A 16 8.89 -1.07 -18.18
CA PRO A 16 9.67 -0.02 -17.52
C PRO A 16 8.83 1.20 -17.13
N THR A 17 7.93 1.66 -18.01
CA THR A 17 7.07 2.82 -17.72
C THR A 17 6.05 2.48 -16.63
N MET A 18 5.50 1.27 -16.62
CA MET A 18 4.60 0.82 -15.56
C MET A 18 5.29 0.81 -14.19
N LEU A 19 6.50 0.24 -14.11
CA LEU A 19 7.28 0.21 -12.88
C LEU A 19 7.71 1.60 -12.42
N SER A 20 8.04 2.48 -13.36
CA SER A 20 8.34 3.90 -13.08
C SER A 20 7.15 4.62 -12.46
N ASN A 21 5.94 4.37 -12.97
CA ASN A 21 4.70 4.95 -12.42
C ASN A 21 4.43 4.46 -11.00
N VAL A 22 4.57 3.16 -10.75
CA VAL A 22 4.41 2.60 -9.40
C VAL A 22 5.48 3.16 -8.45
N GLY A 23 6.73 3.25 -8.91
CA GLY A 23 7.83 3.84 -8.14
C GLY A 23 7.61 5.31 -7.80
N PHE A 24 6.90 6.07 -8.63
CA PHE A 24 6.52 7.45 -8.30
C PHE A 24 5.58 7.52 -7.09
N PHE A 25 4.57 6.65 -7.01
CA PHE A 25 3.62 6.61 -5.88
C PHE A 25 4.24 6.07 -4.59
N LEU A 26 5.25 5.21 -4.70
CA LEU A 26 5.91 4.59 -3.55
C LEU A 26 7.04 5.44 -2.94
N ARG A 27 7.51 6.44 -3.68
CA ARG A 27 8.57 7.36 -3.22
C ARG A 27 8.26 8.15 -1.96
N PRO A 28 7.06 8.74 -1.80
CA PRO A 28 6.65 9.36 -0.54
C PRO A 28 6.79 8.43 0.67
N LEU A 29 6.63 7.12 0.48
CA LEU A 29 6.79 6.09 1.51
C LEU A 29 8.23 5.60 1.64
N THR A 30 9.19 6.25 0.98
CA THR A 30 10.61 5.85 0.91
C THR A 30 10.86 4.43 0.37
N ILE A 31 9.86 3.83 -0.30
CA ILE A 31 9.99 2.51 -0.90
C ILE A 31 10.58 2.65 -2.31
N ILE A 32 11.77 2.06 -2.49
CA ILE A 32 12.47 2.03 -3.78
C ILE A 32 12.22 0.65 -4.40
N ILE A 33 11.58 0.61 -5.57
CA ILE A 33 11.36 -0.63 -6.33
C ILE A 33 12.39 -0.82 -7.45
N ASP A 34 12.86 0.27 -8.05
CA ASP A 34 13.84 0.25 -9.14
C ASP A 34 15.16 0.89 -8.68
N ASN A 35 16.17 0.05 -8.42
CA ASN A 35 17.51 0.47 -8.03
C ASN A 35 18.27 1.24 -9.12
N ARG A 36 17.80 1.21 -10.38
CA ARG A 36 18.39 2.03 -11.46
C ARG A 36 18.14 3.51 -11.22
N ARG A 37 17.08 3.86 -10.48
CA ARG A 37 16.68 5.23 -10.23
C ARG A 37 17.34 5.80 -8.98
N LYS A 38 18.56 6.33 -9.14
CA LYS A 38 19.39 6.91 -8.06
C LYS A 38 18.99 8.33 -7.60
N GLU A 39 17.84 8.86 -8.00
CA GLU A 39 17.47 10.21 -7.54
C GLU A 39 17.27 10.19 -6.03
N ARG A 40 17.97 11.08 -5.33
CA ARG A 40 17.93 11.14 -3.87
C ARG A 40 16.54 11.51 -3.40
N ILE A 41 16.00 10.71 -2.49
CA ILE A 41 14.78 11.07 -1.77
C ILE A 41 15.17 12.09 -0.70
N PRO A 42 14.50 13.25 -0.63
CA PRO A 42 14.76 14.25 0.41
C PRO A 42 14.65 13.69 1.83
N LEU A 43 15.48 14.18 2.76
CA LEU A 43 15.55 13.69 4.14
C LEU A 43 14.20 13.79 4.89
N TYR A 44 13.38 14.80 4.57
CA TYR A 44 12.08 14.99 5.21
C TYR A 44 11.11 13.83 4.94
N TRP A 45 11.19 13.16 3.78
CA TRP A 45 10.37 11.98 3.51
C TRP A 45 10.80 10.77 4.36
N TYR A 46 12.09 10.63 4.64
CA TYR A 46 12.60 9.61 5.56
C TYR A 46 12.13 9.85 6.99
N ALA A 47 12.21 11.10 7.46
CA ALA A 47 11.68 11.46 8.77
C ALA A 47 10.16 11.20 8.88
N ALA A 48 9.39 11.64 7.88
CA ALA A 48 7.95 11.43 7.84
C ALA A 48 7.57 9.95 7.80
N THR A 49 8.28 9.13 7.03
CA THR A 49 8.02 7.70 6.94
C THR A 49 8.42 6.98 8.22
N GLY A 50 9.57 7.31 8.80
CA GLY A 50 10.02 6.76 10.09
C GLY A 50 9.03 7.06 11.21
N LEU A 51 8.56 8.31 11.29
CA LEU A 51 7.52 8.71 12.23
C LEU A 51 6.22 7.93 11.99
N SER A 52 5.80 7.80 10.73
CA SER A 52 4.58 7.06 10.36
C SER A 52 4.67 5.58 10.77
N ILE A 53 5.81 4.92 10.54
CA ILE A 53 6.05 3.53 10.94
C ILE A 53 6.05 3.39 12.47
N ALA A 54 6.65 4.34 13.19
CA ALA A 54 6.68 4.33 14.64
C ALA A 54 5.27 4.51 15.23
N CYS A 55 4.50 5.50 14.75
CA CYS A 55 3.11 5.71 15.15
C CYS A 55 2.24 4.48 14.81
N TYR A 56 2.41 3.92 13.60
CA TYR A 56 1.68 2.73 13.18
C TYR A 56 1.97 1.54 14.09
N SER A 57 3.25 1.26 14.36
CA SER A 57 3.67 0.15 15.24
C SER A 57 3.15 0.34 16.66
N TYR A 58 3.18 1.57 17.17
CA TYR A 58 2.67 1.86 18.51
C TYR A 58 1.16 1.65 18.62
N ILE A 59 0.38 2.19 17.68
CA ILE A 59 -1.08 2.11 17.71
C ILE A 59 -1.54 0.68 17.43
N TYR A 60 -1.09 0.09 16.32
CA TYR A 60 -1.64 -1.16 15.82
C TYR A 60 -1.02 -2.42 16.42
N GLN A 61 0.18 -2.34 17.00
CA GLN A 61 0.83 -3.49 17.65
C GLN A 61 0.80 -3.33 19.16
N ILE A 62 1.48 -2.32 19.69
CA ILE A 62 1.66 -2.18 21.14
C ILE A 62 0.31 -1.90 21.83
N SER A 63 -0.45 -0.93 21.32
CA SER A 63 -1.73 -0.55 21.94
C SER A 63 -2.80 -1.63 21.74
N MET A 64 -2.81 -2.31 20.59
CA MET A 64 -3.70 -3.44 20.33
C MET A 64 -3.42 -4.61 21.28
N LEU A 65 -2.16 -5.07 21.38
CA LEU A 65 -1.76 -6.16 22.28
C LEU A 65 -2.06 -5.82 23.74
N TRP A 66 -1.74 -4.60 24.17
CA TRP A 66 -2.07 -4.14 25.52
C TRP A 66 -3.58 -4.17 25.78
N SER A 67 -4.38 -3.67 24.83
CA SER A 67 -5.83 -3.59 24.99
C SER A 67 -6.45 -4.98 25.05
N VAL A 68 -6.08 -5.87 24.12
CA VAL A 68 -6.63 -7.23 24.04
C VAL A 68 -6.22 -8.07 25.27
N PHE A 69 -4.95 -8.06 25.65
CA PHE A 69 -4.46 -8.95 26.71
C PHE A 69 -4.64 -8.40 28.12
N SER A 70 -4.59 -7.07 28.32
CA SER A 70 -4.69 -6.46 29.65
C SER A 70 -6.03 -5.77 29.92
N TYR A 71 -6.51 -4.92 29.01
CA TYR A 71 -7.69 -4.09 29.27
C TYR A 71 -9.00 -4.89 29.19
N PHE A 72 -9.29 -5.52 28.04
CA PHE A 72 -10.53 -6.25 27.83
C PHE A 72 -10.62 -7.52 28.68
N THR A 73 -9.49 -8.20 28.93
CA THR A 73 -9.42 -9.32 29.87
C THR A 73 -9.82 -8.93 31.30
N ARG A 74 -9.54 -7.69 31.73
CA ARG A 74 -9.91 -7.19 33.06
C ARG A 74 -11.31 -6.62 33.12
N ALA A 75 -11.82 -6.09 32.01
CA ALA A 75 -13.15 -5.53 31.88
C ALA A 75 -14.26 -6.58 31.66
N ASP A 76 -13.88 -7.86 31.45
CA ASP A 76 -14.76 -8.99 31.11
C ASP A 76 -15.57 -8.79 29.82
N ASP A 77 -15.15 -7.84 28.97
CA ASP A 77 -15.73 -7.58 27.65
C ASP A 77 -14.93 -8.29 26.55
N VAL A 78 -15.20 -9.59 26.45
CA VAL A 78 -14.53 -10.49 25.51
C VAL A 78 -14.88 -10.17 24.05
N LEU A 79 -16.09 -9.64 23.78
CA LEU A 79 -16.56 -9.35 22.43
C LEU A 79 -15.75 -8.21 21.81
N ALA A 80 -15.59 -7.10 22.53
CA ALA A 80 -14.76 -5.98 22.08
C ALA A 80 -13.29 -6.40 21.89
N GLY A 81 -12.76 -7.24 22.78
CA GLY A 81 -11.43 -7.83 22.66
C GLY A 81 -11.24 -8.64 21.36
N ILE A 82 -12.21 -9.47 20.97
CA ILE A 82 -12.16 -10.26 19.73
C ILE A 82 -12.20 -9.36 18.48
N VAL A 83 -13.06 -8.34 18.49
CA VAL A 83 -13.18 -7.40 17.36
C VAL A 83 -11.88 -6.63 17.14
N ILE A 84 -11.30 -6.09 18.23
CA ILE A 84 -10.05 -5.34 18.16
C ILE A 84 -8.88 -6.24 17.78
N PHE A 85 -8.84 -7.48 18.26
CA PHE A 85 -7.84 -8.46 17.84
C PHE A 85 -7.93 -8.77 16.34
N SER A 86 -9.14 -9.00 15.81
CA SER A 86 -9.36 -9.27 14.39
C SER A 86 -8.91 -8.10 13.48
N LEU A 87 -9.23 -6.87 13.89
CA LEU A 87 -8.77 -5.65 13.21
C LEU A 87 -7.24 -5.50 13.30
N GLY A 88 -6.66 -5.81 14.46
CA GLY A 88 -5.22 -5.83 14.71
C GLY A 88 -4.47 -6.77 13.76
N VAL A 89 -4.89 -8.03 13.67
CA VAL A 89 -4.27 -9.04 12.79
C VAL A 89 -4.35 -8.61 11.31
N SER A 90 -5.45 -8.01 10.89
CA SER A 90 -5.60 -7.50 9.52
C SER A 90 -4.59 -6.41 9.18
N SER A 91 -4.15 -5.62 10.18
CA SER A 91 -3.16 -4.56 10.04
C SER A 91 -1.71 -5.08 9.92
N GLU A 92 -1.42 -6.31 10.37
CA GLU A 92 -0.08 -6.90 10.33
C GLU A 92 0.41 -7.17 8.90
N ILE A 93 -0.52 -7.35 7.95
CA ILE A 93 -0.21 -7.58 6.52
C ILE A 93 0.70 -6.47 5.96
N GLY A 94 0.55 -5.23 6.45
CA GLY A 94 1.38 -4.10 6.05
C GLY A 94 2.85 -4.28 6.45
N LEU A 95 3.12 -4.68 7.69
CA LEU A 95 4.48 -4.86 8.22
C LEU A 95 5.19 -6.01 7.54
N VAL A 96 4.51 -7.15 7.38
CA VAL A 96 5.06 -8.32 6.69
C VAL A 96 5.51 -7.97 5.27
N LYS A 97 4.73 -7.16 4.54
CA LYS A 97 5.10 -6.70 3.19
C LYS A 97 6.36 -5.85 3.16
N LEU A 98 6.59 -5.01 4.18
CA LEU A 98 7.80 -4.17 4.26
C LEU A 98 9.07 -5.04 4.38
N CYS A 99 9.01 -6.18 5.08
CA CYS A 99 10.13 -7.10 5.21
C CYS A 99 10.55 -7.77 3.87
N PHE A 100 9.69 -7.75 2.85
CA PHE A 100 9.95 -8.38 1.56
C PHE A 100 10.35 -7.40 0.45
N ILE A 101 10.58 -6.11 0.77
CA ILE A 101 10.98 -5.09 -0.21
C ILE A 101 12.23 -5.53 -1.00
N ASP A 102 13.24 -6.08 -0.32
CA ASP A 102 14.47 -6.55 -0.97
C ASP A 102 14.21 -7.66 -2.00
N LYS A 103 13.27 -8.56 -1.71
CA LYS A 103 12.90 -9.62 -2.66
C LYS A 103 12.17 -9.03 -3.86
N ILE A 104 11.28 -8.07 -3.63
CA ILE A 104 10.54 -7.37 -4.69
C ILE A 104 11.51 -6.62 -5.62
N GLN A 105 12.53 -5.96 -5.07
CA GLN A 105 13.56 -5.30 -5.88
C GLN A 105 14.30 -6.30 -6.77
N LYS A 106 14.77 -7.43 -6.21
CA LYS A 106 15.46 -8.49 -6.98
C LYS A 106 14.61 -9.05 -8.11
N ILE A 107 13.33 -9.32 -7.84
CA ILE A 107 12.38 -9.80 -8.83
C ILE A 107 12.19 -8.75 -9.94
N THR A 108 12.02 -7.49 -9.57
CA THR A 108 11.82 -6.38 -10.51
C THR A 108 13.03 -6.20 -11.42
N GLU A 109 14.24 -6.27 -10.86
CA GLU A 109 15.48 -6.22 -11.64
C GLU A 109 15.59 -7.38 -12.63
N GLY A 110 15.21 -8.59 -12.22
CA GLY A 110 15.18 -9.77 -13.08
C GLY A 110 14.24 -9.60 -14.28
N TYR A 111 13.02 -9.13 -14.04
CA TYR A 111 12.05 -8.87 -15.12
C TYR A 111 12.52 -7.76 -16.06
N LEU A 112 13.11 -6.67 -15.54
CA LEU A 112 13.66 -5.61 -16.37
C LEU A 112 14.85 -6.05 -17.22
N LYS A 113 15.70 -6.96 -16.72
CA LYS A 113 16.80 -7.55 -17.50
C LYS A 113 16.26 -8.46 -18.60
N SER A 114 15.26 -9.27 -18.30
CA SER A 114 14.62 -10.16 -19.28
C SER A 114 13.90 -9.38 -20.38
N ASP A 115 13.18 -8.31 -20.02
CA ASP A 115 12.51 -7.43 -20.99
C ASP A 115 13.52 -6.73 -21.92
N ALA A 116 14.64 -6.24 -21.36
CA ALA A 116 15.72 -5.62 -22.14
C ALA A 116 16.43 -6.61 -23.08
N ALA A 117 16.55 -7.88 -22.71
CA ALA A 117 17.15 -8.93 -23.54
C ALA A 117 16.20 -9.47 -24.64
N SER A 118 14.90 -9.14 -24.57
CA SER A 118 13.92 -9.63 -25.53
C SER A 118 14.02 -8.92 -26.88
N ALA A 119 13.86 -9.66 -27.98
CA ALA A 119 13.86 -9.09 -29.32
C ALA A 119 12.67 -8.13 -29.50
N ARG A 120 12.98 -6.87 -29.82
CA ARG A 120 11.99 -5.82 -30.12
C ARG A 120 11.09 -6.28 -31.27
N ASN A 121 9.77 -6.09 -31.14
CA ASN A 121 8.73 -6.47 -32.10
C ASN A 121 8.48 -7.98 -32.30
N SER A 122 9.09 -8.85 -31.50
CA SER A 122 8.74 -10.27 -31.47
C SER A 122 7.28 -10.51 -31.03
N ARG A 123 6.71 -11.66 -31.40
CA ARG A 123 5.37 -12.09 -30.91
C ARG A 123 5.31 -12.07 -29.37
N PHE A 124 6.42 -12.43 -28.73
CA PHE A 124 6.57 -12.42 -27.27
C PHE A 124 6.48 -11.00 -26.69
N SER A 125 7.20 -10.02 -27.27
CA SER A 125 7.14 -8.62 -26.82
C SER A 125 5.73 -8.02 -26.95
N LYS A 126 5.01 -8.34 -28.05
CA LYS A 126 3.60 -7.92 -28.21
C LYS A 126 2.69 -8.56 -27.17
N ASN A 127 2.90 -9.83 -26.84
CA ASN A 127 2.12 -10.53 -25.83
C ASN A 127 2.35 -9.97 -24.41
N ILE A 128 3.59 -9.60 -24.08
CA ILE A 128 3.93 -8.91 -22.83
C ILE A 128 3.16 -7.59 -22.74
N LEU A 129 3.19 -6.78 -23.80
CA LEU A 129 2.54 -5.46 -23.80
C LEU A 129 1.03 -5.56 -23.62
N HIS A 130 0.39 -6.53 -24.28
CA HIS A 130 -1.05 -6.81 -24.09
C HIS A 130 -1.35 -7.28 -22.65
N THR A 131 -0.51 -8.17 -22.10
CA THR A 131 -0.65 -8.64 -20.72
C THR A 131 -0.48 -7.50 -19.71
N MET A 132 0.48 -6.60 -19.93
CA MET A 132 0.73 -5.44 -19.08
C MET A 132 -0.46 -4.47 -19.04
N GLN A 133 -1.16 -4.28 -20.17
CA GLN A 133 -2.40 -3.49 -20.19
C GLN A 133 -3.50 -4.10 -19.30
N SER A 134 -3.64 -5.43 -19.33
CA SER A 134 -4.58 -6.15 -18.47
C SER A 134 -4.21 -6.01 -16.99
N VAL A 135 -2.93 -6.19 -16.65
CA VAL A 135 -2.42 -6.00 -15.28
C VAL A 135 -2.65 -4.56 -14.80
N LYS A 136 -2.34 -3.55 -15.63
CA LYS A 136 -2.58 -2.14 -15.32
C LYS A 136 -4.07 -1.87 -15.06
N LYS A 137 -4.96 -2.39 -15.90
CA LYS A 137 -6.42 -2.23 -15.72
C LYS A 137 -6.89 -2.83 -14.39
N ARG A 138 -6.45 -4.05 -14.07
CA ARG A 138 -6.76 -4.70 -12.78
C ARG A 138 -6.22 -3.90 -11.60
N GLY A 139 -4.96 -3.45 -11.69
CA GLY A 139 -4.33 -2.61 -10.66
C GLY A 139 -5.14 -1.34 -10.40
N VAL A 140 -5.54 -0.61 -11.44
CA VAL A 140 -6.36 0.60 -11.29
C VAL A 140 -7.69 0.31 -10.60
N ILE A 141 -8.37 -0.80 -10.95
CA ILE A 141 -9.62 -1.20 -10.29
C ILE A 141 -9.38 -1.45 -8.79
N PHE A 142 -8.33 -2.19 -8.43
CA PHE A 142 -7.98 -2.43 -7.02
C PHE A 142 -7.72 -1.11 -6.27
N TRP A 143 -6.95 -0.20 -6.86
CA TRP A 143 -6.68 1.11 -6.26
C TRP A 143 -7.94 1.94 -6.07
N LEU A 144 -8.86 1.94 -7.04
CA LEU A 144 -10.14 2.63 -6.92
C LEU A 144 -10.99 2.07 -5.78
N VAL A 145 -11.04 0.75 -5.61
CA VAL A 145 -11.77 0.11 -4.51
C VAL A 145 -11.16 0.49 -3.16
N ILE A 146 -9.82 0.47 -3.04
CA ILE A 146 -9.12 0.85 -1.79
C ILE A 146 -9.38 2.32 -1.45
N ILE A 147 -9.25 3.22 -2.41
CA ILE A 147 -9.52 4.65 -2.21
C ILE A 147 -10.99 4.87 -1.82
N SER A 148 -11.91 4.19 -2.50
CA SER A 148 -13.35 4.29 -2.20
C SER A 148 -13.64 3.84 -0.76
N ASN A 149 -13.03 2.73 -0.32
CA ASN A 149 -13.19 2.25 1.06
C ASN A 149 -12.65 3.27 2.08
N GLY A 150 -11.47 3.85 1.82
CA GLY A 150 -10.90 4.90 2.67
C GLY A 150 -11.78 6.15 2.75
N VAL A 151 -12.37 6.58 1.62
CA VAL A 151 -13.31 7.71 1.59
C VAL A 151 -14.56 7.39 2.39
N VAL A 152 -15.14 6.20 2.25
CA VAL A 152 -16.31 5.78 3.03
C VAL A 152 -15.98 5.79 4.52
N TYR A 153 -14.81 5.29 4.94
CA TYR A 153 -14.37 5.31 6.33
C TYR A 153 -14.30 6.74 6.91
N LEU A 154 -13.80 7.71 6.13
CA LEU A 154 -13.69 9.11 6.55
C LEU A 154 -15.03 9.85 6.56
N VAL A 155 -15.92 9.54 5.61
CA VAL A 155 -17.21 10.23 5.46
C VAL A 155 -18.25 9.69 6.45
N LYS A 156 -18.19 8.41 6.80
CA LYS A 156 -19.20 7.75 7.64
C LYS A 156 -19.41 8.42 9.01
N PRO A 157 -18.37 8.88 9.76
CA PRO A 157 -18.54 9.69 10.97
C PRO A 157 -19.33 10.99 10.76
N ILE A 158 -19.23 11.62 9.59
CA ILE A 158 -19.87 12.91 9.30
C ILE A 158 -21.38 12.72 9.08
N VAL A 159 -21.76 11.60 8.48
CA VAL A 159 -23.16 11.28 8.13
C VAL A 159 -23.89 10.58 9.27
N THR A 160 -23.16 9.89 10.17
CA THR A 160 -23.76 9.15 11.27
C THR A 160 -24.07 10.10 12.46
N PRO A 161 -25.30 10.07 13.01
CA PRO A 161 -25.64 10.88 14.18
C PRO A 161 -24.73 10.51 15.37
N GLY A 162 -24.23 11.53 16.07
CA GLY A 162 -23.24 11.39 17.16
C GLY A 162 -21.81 11.77 16.77
N ARG A 163 -21.45 11.76 15.47
CA ARG A 163 -20.11 12.16 14.97
C ARG A 163 -18.93 11.46 15.65
N HIS A 164 -19.16 10.27 16.18
CA HIS A 164 -18.11 9.45 16.76
C HIS A 164 -17.17 8.91 15.69
N PHE A 165 -15.91 8.69 16.07
CA PHE A 165 -14.97 8.04 15.17
C PHE A 165 -15.47 6.63 14.84
N MET A 166 -15.10 6.11 13.66
CA MET A 166 -15.49 4.75 13.28
C MET A 166 -14.99 3.71 14.26
N GLU A 167 -13.82 3.95 14.87
CA GLU A 167 -13.25 3.11 15.93
C GLU A 167 -14.15 3.02 17.16
N ASP A 168 -14.82 4.12 17.56
CA ASP A 168 -15.71 4.15 18.73
C ASP A 168 -16.95 3.26 18.55
N GLN A 169 -17.41 3.08 17.30
CA GLN A 169 -18.56 2.20 17.01
C GLN A 169 -18.28 0.73 17.27
N PHE A 170 -17.01 0.32 17.33
CA PHE A 170 -16.62 -1.06 17.62
C PHE A 170 -16.51 -1.34 19.12
N ILE A 171 -16.59 -0.31 19.97
CA ILE A 171 -16.39 -0.38 21.44
C ILE A 171 -17.71 -0.13 22.18
N ILE A 172 -18.86 -0.17 21.50
CA ILE A 172 -20.15 0.08 22.16
C ILE A 172 -20.60 -1.15 22.95
N LEU A 173 -20.41 -1.05 24.27
CA LEU A 173 -21.25 -1.61 25.34
C LEU A 173 -22.59 -0.89 25.38
#